data_AF-A0A016UDJ1-F1
#
_entry.id   AF-A0A016UDJ1-F1
#
_cell.length_a   1.000
_cell.length_b   1.000
_cell.length_c   1.000
_cell.angle_alpha   90.00
_cell.angle_beta   90.00
_cell.angle_gamma   90.00
#
_symmetry.space_group_name_H-M   'P 1'
#
loop_
_entity.id
_entity.type
_entity.pdbx_description
1 polymer ?
#
loop_
_entity_poly.entity_id
_entity_poly.type
_entity_poly.pdbx_seq_one_letter_code
_entity_poly.pdbx_strand_id
1 'polypeptide(L)'
;MGSKDVKLQLLDKLTSDISELVFFGPRKATFKKWCYDNKNSTCSSDALARAGFYFSGGRSEPAAATCAFCLKEMIFDEVDDPWKEHQSHSKSCSFVELGKFEEREWSVRDFIYLLSGRIAAEQVVFALSLVKVLVSRYLAQLSPRSYSDESLLTISRISTLFLLRLKQWPQRR
;
A
#
# COMPACT_ATOMS: atom_id res chain seq x y z
N MET A 1 26.48 -2.55 -3.37
CA MET A 1 25.83 -1.51 -4.20
C MET A 1 26.50 -0.18 -3.89
N GLY A 2 26.96 0.54 -4.91
CA GLY A 2 27.74 1.77 -4.72
C GLY A 2 26.84 2.97 -4.41
N SER A 3 27.36 3.97 -3.68
CA SER A 3 26.65 5.23 -3.37
C SER A 3 26.14 5.98 -4.62
N LYS A 4 26.78 5.75 -5.79
CA LYS A 4 26.36 6.30 -7.09
C LYS A 4 25.05 5.68 -7.61
N ASP A 5 24.79 4.41 -7.31
CA ASP A 5 23.58 3.70 -7.79
C ASP A 5 22.32 4.21 -7.05
N VAL A 6 22.43 4.47 -5.76
CA VAL A 6 21.31 4.95 -4.94
C VAL A 6 20.86 6.35 -5.36
N LYS A 7 21.80 7.24 -5.71
CA LYS A 7 21.48 8.59 -6.19
C LYS A 7 20.73 8.57 -7.52
N LEU A 8 21.13 7.68 -8.43
CA LEU A 8 20.45 7.52 -9.72
C LEU A 8 19.05 6.92 -9.56
N GLN A 9 18.88 5.96 -8.65
CA GLN A 9 17.56 5.40 -8.33
C GLN A 9 16.60 6.45 -7.76
N LEU A 10 17.08 7.31 -6.86
CA LEU A 10 16.27 8.39 -6.30
C LEU A 10 15.89 9.41 -7.38
N LEU A 11 16.84 9.77 -8.26
CA LEU A 11 16.60 10.73 -9.35
C LEU A 11 15.63 10.18 -10.39
N ASP A 12 15.80 8.93 -10.82
CA ASP A 12 14.90 8.26 -11.76
C ASP A 12 13.48 8.20 -11.19
N LYS A 13 13.36 7.93 -9.89
CA LYS A 13 12.06 7.96 -9.19
C LYS A 13 11.43 9.35 -9.18
N LEU A 14 12.22 10.37 -8.87
CA LEU A 14 11.80 11.77 -8.88
C LEU A 14 11.28 12.20 -10.25
N THR A 15 11.88 11.69 -11.32
CA THR A 15 11.53 12.02 -12.70
C THR A 15 10.51 11.09 -13.35
N SER A 16 10.14 9.99 -12.69
CA SER A 16 9.17 9.01 -13.20
C SER A 16 7.72 9.42 -12.94
N ASP A 17 6.79 8.79 -13.67
CA ASP A 17 5.33 8.94 -13.54
C ASP A 17 4.80 8.72 -12.10
N ILE A 18 5.60 8.09 -11.24
CA ILE A 18 5.27 7.91 -9.83
C ILE A 18 5.24 9.24 -9.06
N SER A 19 6.01 10.23 -9.52
CA SER A 19 5.95 11.60 -9.01
C SER A 19 4.56 12.21 -9.22
N GLU A 20 3.85 11.82 -10.28
CA GLU A 20 2.53 12.39 -10.56
C GLU A 20 1.51 12.01 -9.46
N LEU A 21 1.48 10.75 -9.04
CA LEU A 21 0.57 10.30 -7.98
C LEU A 21 0.98 10.77 -6.58
N VAL A 22 2.16 11.38 -6.41
CA VAL A 22 2.52 12.08 -5.17
C VAL A 22 1.78 13.41 -5.04
N PHE A 23 1.19 13.92 -6.12
CA PHE A 23 0.35 15.11 -6.10
C PHE A 23 -1.14 14.79 -6.11
N PHE A 24 -1.92 15.67 -5.48
CA PHE A 24 -3.35 15.49 -5.23
C PHE A 24 -4.13 15.48 -6.52
N GLY A 25 -3.84 16.41 -7.44
CA GLY A 25 -4.55 16.52 -8.72
C GLY A 25 -4.53 15.22 -9.51
N PRO A 26 -3.34 14.65 -9.83
CA PRO A 26 -3.25 13.36 -10.50
C PRO A 26 -3.87 12.21 -9.71
N ARG A 27 -3.69 12.12 -8.38
CA ARG A 27 -4.38 11.10 -7.55
C ARG A 27 -5.89 11.18 -7.72
N LYS A 28 -6.46 12.38 -7.57
CA LYS A 28 -7.91 12.62 -7.68
C LYS A 28 -8.42 12.27 -9.08
N ALA A 29 -7.64 12.58 -10.12
CA ALA A 29 -8.00 12.28 -11.52
C ALA A 29 -8.14 10.77 -11.81
N THR A 30 -7.58 9.90 -10.97
CA THR A 30 -7.76 8.43 -11.10
C THR A 30 -9.18 7.98 -10.77
N PHE A 31 -9.91 8.71 -9.93
CA PHE A 31 -11.28 8.38 -9.52
C PHE A 31 -12.32 8.81 -10.57
N LYS A 32 -12.36 8.11 -11.70
CA LYS A 32 -13.31 8.42 -12.78
C LYS A 32 -14.75 7.99 -12.49
N LYS A 33 -14.93 6.90 -11.75
CA LYS A 33 -16.23 6.30 -11.41
C LYS A 33 -16.22 5.69 -10.01
N TRP A 34 -15.95 6.51 -8.99
CA TRP A 34 -16.04 6.05 -7.62
C TRP A 34 -17.49 5.80 -7.21
N CYS A 35 -17.77 4.67 -6.57
CA CYS A 35 -19.12 4.20 -6.30
C CYS A 35 -19.91 5.03 -5.26
N TYR A 36 -19.23 5.90 -4.49
CA TYR A 36 -19.84 6.66 -3.39
C TYR A 36 -19.97 8.17 -3.64
N ASP A 37 -19.44 8.71 -4.75
CA ASP A 37 -19.43 10.17 -4.99
C ASP A 37 -20.82 10.82 -5.05
N ASN A 38 -21.83 10.07 -5.49
CA ASN A 38 -23.20 10.59 -5.64
C ASN A 38 -24.09 10.36 -4.41
N LYS A 39 -23.53 9.89 -3.29
CA LYS A 39 -24.30 9.40 -2.13
C LYS A 39 -24.22 10.26 -0.87
N ASN A 40 -23.61 11.44 -0.94
CA ASN A 40 -23.30 12.25 0.25
C ASN A 40 -22.53 11.43 1.32
N SER A 41 -21.58 10.61 0.85
CA SER A 41 -20.79 9.69 1.65
C SER A 41 -19.55 10.38 2.23
N THR A 42 -19.12 9.94 3.42
CA THR A 42 -17.85 10.36 4.03
C THR A 42 -16.64 9.85 3.24
N CYS A 43 -16.79 8.69 2.60
CA CYS A 43 -15.80 8.06 1.73
C CYS A 43 -15.94 8.52 0.28
N SER A 44 -15.90 9.84 0.05
CA SER A 44 -15.86 10.41 -1.30
C SER A 44 -14.49 10.23 -1.95
N SER A 45 -14.42 10.28 -3.28
CA SER A 45 -13.14 10.23 -3.99
C SER A 45 -12.26 11.45 -3.68
N ASP A 46 -12.83 12.57 -3.24
CA ASP A 46 -12.07 13.73 -2.78
C ASP A 46 -11.39 13.44 -1.44
N ALA A 47 -12.16 12.89 -0.48
CA ALA A 47 -11.65 12.47 0.81
C ALA A 47 -10.54 11.41 0.68
N LEU A 48 -10.71 10.43 -0.21
CA LEU A 48 -9.68 9.43 -0.52
C LEU A 48 -8.41 10.05 -1.08
N ALA A 49 -8.52 10.94 -2.08
CA ALA A 49 -7.37 11.59 -2.68
C ALA A 49 -6.60 12.49 -1.68
N ARG A 50 -7.33 13.16 -0.78
CA ARG A 50 -6.74 13.93 0.35
C ARG A 50 -6.07 13.04 1.38
N ALA A 51 -6.63 11.86 1.65
CA ALA A 51 -6.03 10.85 2.51
C ALA A 51 -4.83 10.12 1.87
N GLY A 52 -4.46 10.47 0.64
CA GLY A 52 -3.27 9.96 -0.05
C GLY A 52 -3.55 8.76 -0.97
N PHE A 53 -4.81 8.43 -1.23
CA PHE A 53 -5.20 7.30 -2.07
C PHE A 53 -5.42 7.70 -3.52
N TYR A 54 -5.16 6.76 -4.43
CA TYR A 54 -5.61 6.78 -5.81
C TYR A 54 -6.47 5.55 -6.08
N PHE A 55 -7.33 5.64 -7.08
CA PHE A 55 -8.23 4.56 -7.46
C PHE A 55 -7.45 3.35 -8.01
N SER A 56 -7.62 2.19 -7.39
CA SER A 56 -7.11 0.90 -7.88
C SER A 56 -8.23 -0.13 -8.09
N GLY A 57 -9.49 0.31 -7.99
CA GLY A 57 -10.66 -0.53 -8.10
C GLY A 57 -10.84 -1.20 -9.46
N GLY A 58 -11.36 -2.42 -9.43
CA GLY A 58 -11.67 -3.23 -10.59
C GLY A 58 -13.14 -3.66 -10.62
N ARG A 59 -13.46 -4.61 -11.50
CA ARG A 59 -14.82 -5.20 -11.56
C ARG A 59 -15.18 -6.01 -10.32
N SER A 60 -14.20 -6.70 -9.73
CA SER A 60 -14.40 -7.52 -8.52
C SER A 60 -14.46 -6.65 -7.26
N GLU A 61 -13.55 -5.69 -7.15
CA GLU A 61 -13.39 -4.80 -5.99
C GLU A 61 -13.54 -3.34 -6.45
N PRO A 62 -14.76 -2.85 -6.70
CA PRO A 62 -14.98 -1.51 -7.23
C PRO A 62 -14.67 -0.40 -6.22
N ALA A 63 -14.60 -0.76 -4.93
CA ALA A 63 -14.28 0.15 -3.83
C ALA A 63 -12.81 0.00 -3.35
N ALA A 64 -11.91 -0.53 -4.18
CA ALA A 64 -10.49 -0.59 -3.84
C ALA A 64 -9.77 0.72 -4.19
N ALA A 65 -8.89 1.15 -3.29
CA ALA A 65 -7.98 2.26 -3.50
C ALA A 65 -6.61 1.98 -2.86
N THR A 66 -5.56 2.51 -3.46
CA THR A 66 -4.17 2.29 -3.02
C THR A 66 -3.52 3.59 -2.60
N CYS A 67 -2.81 3.58 -1.47
CA CYS A 67 -2.06 4.74 -1.00
C CYS A 67 -0.84 5.01 -1.90
N ALA A 68 -0.65 6.25 -2.35
CA ALA A 68 0.47 6.66 -3.19
C ALA A 68 1.82 6.67 -2.45
N PHE A 69 1.83 6.51 -1.13
CA PHE A 69 3.05 6.59 -0.32
C PHE A 69 3.45 5.22 0.21
N CYS A 70 2.57 4.55 0.95
CA CYS A 70 2.87 3.23 1.51
C CYS A 70 2.48 2.04 0.61
N LEU A 71 1.82 2.28 -0.53
CA LEU A 71 1.37 1.25 -1.48
C LEU A 71 0.43 0.19 -0.88
N LYS A 72 -0.17 0.50 0.27
CA LYS A 72 -1.25 -0.27 0.87
C LYS A 72 -2.50 -0.12 0.02
N GLU A 73 -3.01 -1.21 -0.52
CA GLU A 73 -4.37 -1.29 -1.07
C GLU A 73 -5.37 -1.59 0.05
N MET A 74 -6.52 -0.93 -0.01
CA MET A 74 -7.63 -1.08 0.93
C MET A 74 -8.95 -1.06 0.17
N ILE A 75 -9.93 -1.80 0.67
CA ILE A 75 -11.31 -1.77 0.18
C ILE A 75 -12.12 -0.98 1.19
N PHE A 76 -12.80 0.06 0.73
CA PHE A 76 -13.52 1.01 1.59
C PHE A 76 -15.03 0.78 1.55
N ASP A 77 -15.68 1.05 2.67
CA ASP A 77 -17.13 1.13 2.81
C ASP A 77 -17.62 2.59 2.68
N GLU A 78 -18.93 2.75 2.44
CA GLU A 78 -19.57 4.05 2.19
C GLU A 78 -19.46 5.03 3.38
N VAL A 79 -19.35 4.52 4.61
CA VAL A 79 -19.33 5.31 5.85
C VAL A 79 -17.94 5.48 6.43
N ASP A 80 -16.91 4.97 5.75
CA ASP A 80 -15.53 5.06 6.22
C ASP A 80 -15.03 6.50 6.16
N ASP A 81 -14.09 6.81 7.06
CA ASP A 81 -13.26 8.01 6.98
C ASP A 81 -11.90 7.58 6.41
N PRO A 82 -11.58 7.94 5.15
CA PRO A 82 -10.37 7.47 4.50
C PRO A 82 -9.07 7.76 5.26
N TRP A 83 -9.03 8.86 6.01
CA TRP A 83 -7.84 9.24 6.76
C TRP A 83 -7.70 8.42 8.04
N LYS A 84 -8.77 8.23 8.80
CA LYS A 84 -8.75 7.38 10.01
C LYS A 84 -8.39 5.95 9.66
N GLU A 85 -8.93 5.43 8.56
CA GLU A 85 -8.60 4.11 8.03
C GLU A 85 -7.11 4.02 7.65
N HIS A 86 -6.57 5.06 7.01
CA HIS A 86 -5.14 5.10 6.70
C HIS A 86 -4.28 5.07 7.97
N GLN A 87 -4.65 5.85 8.99
CA GLN A 87 -3.95 5.91 10.27
C GLN A 87 -4.04 4.60 11.05
N SER A 88 -5.20 3.93 11.08
CA SER A 88 -5.37 2.67 11.78
C SER A 88 -4.54 1.55 11.15
N HIS A 89 -4.48 1.52 9.81
CA HIS A 89 -3.92 0.40 9.05
C HIS A 89 -2.47 0.57 8.59
N SER A 90 -1.93 1.80 8.60
CA SER A 90 -0.58 2.11 8.12
C SER A 90 0.06 3.27 8.89
N LYS A 91 0.15 3.15 10.22
CA LYS A 91 0.78 4.18 11.10
C LYS A 91 2.19 4.58 10.67
N SER A 92 2.95 3.67 10.08
CA SER A 92 4.33 3.88 9.61
C SER A 92 4.42 4.41 8.17
N CYS A 93 3.29 4.79 7.56
CA CYS A 93 3.29 5.44 6.25
C CYS A 93 3.89 6.84 6.40
N SER A 94 4.88 7.19 5.56
CA SER A 94 5.54 8.51 5.62
C SER A 94 4.55 9.68 5.48
N PHE A 95 3.47 9.52 4.71
CA PHE A 95 2.42 10.53 4.60
C PHE A 95 1.59 10.67 5.89
N VAL A 96 1.31 9.55 6.55
CA VAL A 96 0.62 9.53 7.85
C VAL A 96 1.49 10.16 8.94
N GLU A 97 2.77 9.78 8.99
CA GLU A 97 3.74 10.32 9.96
C GLU A 97 3.99 11.81 9.76
N LEU A 98 4.04 12.29 8.50
CA LEU A 98 4.25 13.71 8.21
C LEU A 98 3.07 14.57 8.65
N GLY A 99 1.83 14.09 8.46
CA GLY A 99 0.61 14.78 8.91
C GLY A 99 0.33 16.13 8.24
N LYS A 100 0.96 16.42 7.09
CA LYS A 100 0.76 17.65 6.29
C LYS A 100 -0.01 17.33 5.01
N PHE A 101 -1.28 17.67 4.96
CA PHE A 101 -2.17 17.36 3.83
C PHE A 101 -2.06 18.35 2.67
N GLU A 102 -1.77 19.60 2.98
CA GLU A 102 -1.74 20.69 2.01
C GLU A 102 -0.37 20.74 1.35
N GLU A 103 -0.29 20.41 0.06
CA GLU A 103 0.96 20.25 -0.68
C GLU A 103 1.79 21.54 -0.71
N ARG A 104 1.12 22.70 -0.63
CA ARG A 104 1.74 24.03 -0.49
C ARG A 104 2.56 24.21 0.79
N GLU A 105 2.32 23.39 1.82
CA GLU A 105 3.03 23.44 3.10
C GLU A 105 4.26 22.55 3.13
N TRP A 106 4.49 21.76 2.08
CA TRP A 106 5.66 20.90 1.98
C TRP A 106 6.90 21.72 1.67
N SER A 107 7.90 21.57 2.54
CA SER A 107 9.28 21.93 2.21
C SER A 107 9.88 20.88 1.26
N VAL A 108 11.02 21.22 0.64
CA VAL A 108 11.83 20.25 -0.12
C VAL A 108 12.20 19.03 0.74
N ARG A 109 12.44 19.23 2.04
CA ARG A 109 12.72 18.15 2.99
C ARG A 109 11.53 17.22 3.15
N ASP A 110 10.33 17.78 3.31
CA ASP A 110 9.10 17.00 3.46
C ASP A 110 8.85 16.15 2.20
N PHE A 111 9.01 16.76 1.02
CA PHE A 111 8.85 16.07 -0.25
C PHE A 111 9.87 14.91 -0.43
N ILE A 112 11.16 15.15 -0.12
CA ILE A 112 12.19 14.09 -0.15
C ILE A 112 11.86 12.98 0.85
N TYR A 113 11.36 13.30 2.04
CA TYR A 113 10.96 12.31 3.04
C TYR A 113 9.80 11.44 2.55
N LEU A 114 8.77 12.04 1.95
CA LEU A 114 7.64 11.32 1.35
C LEU A 114 8.10 10.35 0.26
N LEU A 115 8.95 10.81 -0.66
CA LEU A 115 9.51 9.99 -1.74
C LEU A 115 10.41 8.87 -1.23
N SER A 116 11.26 9.16 -0.25
CA SER A 116 12.13 8.15 0.36
C SER A 116 11.31 7.06 1.03
N GLY A 117 10.24 7.45 1.75
CA GLY A 117 9.29 6.53 2.35
C GLY A 117 8.58 5.66 1.30
N ARG A 118 8.20 6.24 0.17
CA ARG A 118 7.62 5.47 -0.94
C ARG A 118 8.59 4.45 -1.52
N ILE A 119 9.83 4.85 -1.80
CA ILE A 119 10.86 3.93 -2.30
C ILE A 119 11.06 2.77 -1.32
N ALA A 120 11.13 3.07 -0.02
CA ALA A 120 11.22 2.03 1.01
C ALA A 120 10.00 1.09 0.98
N ALA A 121 8.79 1.62 0.83
CA ALA A 121 7.58 0.82 0.71
C ALA A 121 7.62 -0.11 -0.53
N GLU A 122 8.10 0.38 -1.67
CA GLU A 122 8.29 -0.43 -2.89
C GLU A 122 9.27 -1.59 -2.67
N GLN A 123 10.40 -1.34 -2.00
CA GLN A 123 11.36 -2.41 -1.68
C GLN A 123 10.75 -3.48 -0.77
N VAL A 124 9.94 -3.07 0.21
CA VAL A 124 9.21 -3.99 1.09
C VAL A 124 8.18 -4.80 0.30
N VAL A 125 7.37 -4.15 -0.54
CA VAL A 125 6.36 -4.83 -1.38
C VAL A 125 7.03 -5.83 -2.34
N PHE A 126 8.15 -5.45 -2.94
CA PHE A 126 8.94 -6.32 -3.81
C PHE A 126 9.52 -7.52 -3.04
N ALA A 127 10.13 -7.30 -1.87
CA ALA A 127 10.64 -8.39 -1.05
C ALA A 127 9.51 -9.35 -0.62
N LEU A 128 8.35 -8.82 -0.22
CA LEU A 128 7.19 -9.63 0.14
C LEU A 128 6.64 -10.44 -1.03
N SER A 129 6.65 -9.89 -2.25
CA SER A 129 6.21 -10.62 -3.44
C SER A 129 7.17 -11.77 -3.79
N LEU A 130 8.48 -11.55 -3.70
CA LEU A 130 9.48 -12.60 -3.86
C LEU A 130 9.34 -13.71 -2.82
N VAL A 131 9.17 -13.35 -1.55
CA VAL A 131 8.95 -14.34 -0.47
C VAL A 131 7.70 -15.16 -0.75
N LYS A 132 6.59 -14.54 -1.17
CA LYS A 132 5.37 -15.26 -1.55
C LYS A 132 5.64 -16.28 -2.66
N VAL A 133 6.35 -15.89 -3.73
CA VAL A 133 6.69 -16.79 -4.85
C VAL A 133 7.56 -17.96 -4.38
N LEU A 134 8.58 -17.69 -3.56
CA LEU A 134 9.49 -18.72 -3.05
C LEU A 134 8.75 -19.70 -2.12
N VAL A 135 7.91 -19.20 -1.22
CA VAL A 135 7.09 -20.03 -0.34
C VAL A 135 6.11 -20.88 -1.15
N SER A 136 5.41 -20.31 -2.13
CA SER A 136 4.50 -21.08 -3.00
C SER A 136 5.23 -22.18 -3.76
N ARG A 137 6.44 -21.92 -4.27
CA ARG A 137 7.26 -22.94 -4.94
C ARG A 137 7.70 -24.04 -3.98
N TYR A 138 8.16 -23.67 -2.78
CA TYR A 138 8.55 -24.63 -1.75
C TYR A 138 7.37 -25.54 -1.36
N LEU A 139 6.20 -24.95 -1.08
CA LEU A 139 5.00 -25.70 -0.73
C LEU A 139 4.56 -26.65 -1.85
N ALA A 140 4.71 -26.26 -3.13
CA ALA A 140 4.37 -27.12 -4.27
C ALA A 140 5.33 -28.33 -4.44
N GLN A 141 6.54 -28.26 -3.89
CA GLN A 141 7.53 -29.35 -3.93
C GLN A 141 7.32 -30.38 -2.80
N LEU A 142 6.58 -30.04 -1.75
CA LEU A 142 6.30 -30.96 -0.66
C LEU A 142 5.27 -32.00 -1.12
N SER A 143 5.65 -33.28 -1.10
CA SER A 143 4.69 -34.37 -1.34
C SER A 143 3.73 -34.52 -0.14
N PRO A 144 2.48 -34.99 -0.32
CA PRO A 144 1.52 -35.15 0.77
C PRO A 144 1.91 -36.18 1.84
N ARG A 145 3.02 -36.92 1.68
CA ARG A 145 3.26 -38.20 2.37
C ARG A 145 4.42 -38.24 3.36
N SER A 146 5.09 -37.13 3.62
CA SER A 146 6.27 -37.12 4.50
C SER A 146 6.21 -35.98 5.50
N TYR A 147 5.31 -36.06 6.49
CA TYR A 147 5.41 -35.13 7.61
C TYR A 147 4.68 -35.59 8.89
N SER A 148 5.39 -35.52 10.02
CA SER A 148 4.85 -35.70 11.37
C SER A 148 4.25 -34.39 11.88
N ASP A 149 3.01 -34.47 12.36
CA ASP A 149 2.04 -33.40 12.66
C ASP A 149 2.58 -32.08 13.28
N GLU A 150 3.57 -32.14 14.17
CA GLU A 150 4.01 -31.00 15.00
C GLU A 150 4.74 -29.87 14.22
N SER A 151 5.62 -30.22 13.28
CA SER A 151 6.45 -29.21 12.63
C SER A 151 5.75 -28.56 11.41
N LEU A 152 4.70 -29.18 10.87
CA LEU A 152 3.77 -28.58 9.91
C LEU A 152 2.76 -27.71 10.64
N LEU A 153 2.32 -28.07 11.85
CA LEU A 153 1.55 -27.15 12.68
C LEU A 153 2.34 -25.89 12.99
N THR A 154 3.65 -25.98 13.20
CA THR A 154 4.51 -24.81 13.47
C THR A 154 4.80 -23.98 12.22
N ILE A 155 5.18 -24.60 11.09
CA ILE A 155 5.42 -23.89 9.83
C ILE A 155 4.11 -23.39 9.23
N SER A 156 3.01 -24.15 9.32
CA SER A 156 1.67 -23.69 8.97
C SER A 156 1.20 -22.62 9.94
N ARG A 157 1.48 -22.67 11.24
CA ARG A 157 1.15 -21.55 12.14
C ARG A 157 1.99 -20.33 11.88
N ILE A 158 3.29 -20.44 11.60
CA ILE A 158 4.15 -19.29 11.30
C ILE A 158 3.82 -18.73 9.93
N SER A 159 3.64 -19.58 8.91
CA SER A 159 3.25 -19.17 7.56
C SER A 159 1.81 -18.71 7.52
N THR A 160 0.89 -19.31 8.25
CA THR A 160 -0.50 -18.85 8.37
C THR A 160 -0.59 -17.64 9.28
N LEU A 161 0.22 -17.45 10.32
CA LEU A 161 0.27 -16.20 11.08
C LEU A 161 0.94 -15.10 10.28
N PHE A 162 1.99 -15.38 9.50
CA PHE A 162 2.64 -14.43 8.62
C PHE A 162 1.75 -14.09 7.43
N LEU A 163 1.14 -15.09 6.78
CA LEU A 163 0.17 -14.92 5.70
C LEU A 163 -1.18 -14.40 6.22
N LEU A 164 -1.63 -14.68 7.44
CA LEU A 164 -2.79 -14.03 8.04
C LEU A 164 -2.43 -12.60 8.43
N ARG A 165 -1.22 -12.32 8.92
CA ARG A 165 -0.77 -10.94 9.16
C ARG A 165 -0.59 -10.17 7.85
N LEU A 166 -0.36 -10.85 6.73
CA LEU A 166 -0.33 -10.29 5.37
C LEU A 166 -1.70 -10.35 4.64
N LYS A 167 -2.64 -11.23 5.00
CA LYS A 167 -4.00 -11.37 4.41
C LYS A 167 -5.08 -10.65 5.22
N GLN A 168 -4.89 -10.45 6.52
CA GLN A 168 -5.67 -9.51 7.35
C GLN A 168 -5.24 -8.06 7.07
N TRP A 169 -4.14 -7.89 6.36
CA TRP A 169 -3.63 -6.65 5.80
C TRP A 169 -4.02 -6.59 4.31
N PRO A 170 -5.33 -6.72 3.99
CA PRO A 170 -6.16 -5.52 3.80
C PRO A 170 -7.64 -5.63 4.28
N GLN A 171 -7.98 -6.47 5.26
CA GLN A 171 -9.39 -6.84 5.53
C GLN A 171 -9.72 -7.09 7.01
N ARG A 172 -9.54 -6.11 7.91
CA ARG A 172 -10.24 -6.10 9.21
C ARG A 172 -10.59 -4.68 9.62
N ARG A 173 -11.90 -4.41 9.73
CA ARG A 173 -12.51 -3.30 10.48
C ARG A 173 -11.84 -3.10 11.85
#